data_AF-A0A5Q4G8G7-F1
#
_entry.id   AF-A0A5Q4G8G7-F1
#
_cell.length_a   1.000
_cell.length_b   1.000
_cell.length_c   1.000
_cell.angle_alpha   90.00
_cell.angle_beta   90.00
_cell.angle_gamma   90.00
#
_symmetry.space_group_name_H-M   'P 1'
#
loop_
_entity.id
_entity.type
_entity.pdbx_description
1 polymer ?
#
loop_
_entity_poly.entity_id
_entity_poly.type
_entity_poly.pdbx_seq_one_letter_code
_entity_poly.pdbx_strand_id
1 'polypeptide(L)'
;MVMIMAGGHFAALAASQGAYGGIRHALPVVLALLLLIALALSQVISGLREPAPARWAQVHAAAFGVLLIAMLAATLPEPRLFEFHNRLAGGSENAWRYFGNEGLDMGQRFHEIRAFHDEIILAGELPFFGGRSRQSEGAGLRNRNLVESLYDDNVDGIYEGYFLVGMSALLPWPAWNWDPDTFYAETEEVFRAGYMHVRKGRITDPRARANSIASRLFDYIYKENGDDWEMVIRRGNEVLAGNPRTVAGHIELGNAHIRLGQRDEALAAYRAFVDQTLVPMDPAIVDLVRQQIARIEASETLNGIGPMRLPFLE
;
A
#
# COMPACT_ATOMS: atom_id res chain seq x y z
N MET A 1 27.71 21.28 -3.92
CA MET A 1 27.04 20.54 -2.83
C MET A 1 25.60 20.18 -3.16
N VAL A 2 24.71 21.14 -3.46
CA VAL A 2 23.29 20.89 -3.81
C VAL A 2 23.10 19.87 -4.94
N MET A 3 23.85 20.00 -6.05
CA MET A 3 23.77 19.05 -7.17
C MET A 3 24.23 17.63 -6.83
N ILE A 4 25.23 17.49 -5.95
CA ILE A 4 25.74 16.19 -5.52
C ILE A 4 24.70 15.50 -4.64
N MET A 5 24.09 16.24 -3.71
CA MET A 5 23.01 15.73 -2.87
C MET A 5 21.77 15.34 -3.71
N ALA A 6 21.38 16.18 -4.67
CA ALA A 6 20.27 15.88 -5.57
C ALA A 6 20.55 14.67 -6.48
N GLY A 7 21.79 14.54 -6.98
CA GLY A 7 22.20 13.37 -7.78
C GLY A 7 22.21 12.08 -6.96
N GLY A 8 22.73 12.11 -5.73
CA GLY A 8 22.67 10.97 -4.81
C GLY A 8 21.23 10.59 -4.44
N HIS A 9 20.38 11.59 -4.18
CA HIS A 9 18.97 11.37 -3.90
C HIS A 9 18.22 10.77 -5.10
N PHE A 10 18.48 11.26 -6.31
CA PHE A 10 17.93 10.69 -7.54
C PHE A 10 18.37 9.23 -7.75
N ALA A 11 19.65 8.92 -7.54
CA ALA A 11 20.16 7.56 -7.66
C ALA A 11 19.51 6.62 -6.63
N ALA A 12 19.32 7.09 -5.39
CA ALA A 12 18.61 6.34 -4.36
C ALA A 12 17.14 6.08 -4.74
N LEU A 13 16.44 7.07 -5.29
CA LEU A 13 15.07 6.90 -5.78
C LEU A 13 15.01 5.93 -6.96
N ALA A 14 15.92 6.04 -7.93
CA ALA A 14 15.95 5.18 -9.11
C ALA A 14 16.32 3.72 -8.79
N ALA A 15 17.11 3.50 -7.73
CA ALA A 15 17.48 2.16 -7.26
C ALA A 15 16.44 1.54 -6.31
N SER A 16 15.48 2.32 -5.82
CA SER A 16 14.45 1.86 -4.90
C SER A 16 13.27 1.27 -5.67
N GLN A 17 12.93 0.01 -5.41
CA GLN A 17 11.62 -0.56 -5.77
C GLN A 17 10.53 -0.19 -4.75
N GLY A 18 10.89 0.57 -3.70
CA GLY A 18 9.96 1.05 -2.70
C GLY A 18 9.04 2.14 -3.25
N ALA A 19 8.09 2.55 -2.42
CA ALA A 19 7.11 3.56 -2.74
C ALA A 19 7.75 4.89 -3.19
N TYR A 20 7.70 5.17 -4.49
CA TYR A 20 7.91 6.51 -5.01
C TYR A 20 6.63 7.29 -4.73
N GLY A 21 6.52 7.95 -3.58
CA GLY A 21 5.30 8.69 -3.22
C GLY A 21 5.03 9.96 -4.06
N GLY A 22 5.47 9.99 -5.32
CA GLY A 22 5.26 11.08 -6.26
C GLY A 22 6.28 12.21 -6.14
N ILE A 23 5.93 13.38 -6.69
CA ILE A 23 6.79 14.57 -6.78
C ILE A 23 7.37 15.01 -5.42
N ARG A 24 6.72 14.70 -4.30
CA ARG A 24 7.21 15.02 -2.95
C ARG A 24 8.57 14.39 -2.65
N HIS A 25 8.82 13.19 -3.14
CA HIS A 25 10.11 12.52 -2.98
C HIS A 25 11.14 13.04 -3.98
N ALA A 26 10.70 13.45 -5.18
CA ALA A 26 11.57 14.06 -6.19
C ALA A 26 11.84 15.55 -5.94
N LEU A 27 11.19 16.20 -4.97
CA LEU A 27 11.26 17.65 -4.76
C LEU A 27 12.72 18.17 -4.63
N PRO A 28 13.64 17.50 -3.91
CA PRO A 28 15.04 17.92 -3.86
C PRO A 28 15.72 17.90 -5.24
N VAL A 29 15.38 16.92 -6.09
CA VAL A 29 15.88 16.80 -7.47
C VAL A 29 15.29 17.90 -8.34
N VAL A 30 13.99 18.13 -8.24
CA VAL A 30 13.27 19.15 -9.01
C VAL A 30 13.83 20.54 -8.72
N LEU A 31 14.05 20.89 -7.45
CA LEU A 31 14.63 22.18 -7.08
C LEU A 31 16.05 22.35 -7.64
N ALA A 32 16.88 21.30 -7.59
CA ALA A 32 18.21 21.33 -8.18
C ALA A 32 18.17 21.50 -9.71
N LEU A 33 17.26 20.81 -10.39
CA LEU A 33 17.04 20.96 -11.83
C LEU A 33 16.54 22.36 -12.19
N LEU A 34 15.61 22.94 -11.42
CA LEU A 34 15.12 24.30 -11.64
C LEU A 34 16.23 25.34 -11.49
N LEU A 35 17.15 25.16 -10.53
CA LEU A 35 18.32 26.02 -10.39
C LEU A 35 19.26 25.91 -11.59
N LEU A 36 19.51 24.71 -12.11
CA LEU A 36 20.30 24.52 -13.32
C LEU A 36 19.64 25.17 -14.54
N ILE A 37 18.33 24.98 -14.70
CA ILE A 37 17.54 25.60 -15.77
C ILE A 37 17.62 27.12 -15.69
N ALA A 38 17.46 27.69 -14.49
CA ALA A 38 17.55 29.13 -14.27
C ALA A 38 18.95 29.68 -14.60
N LEU A 39 20.00 28.97 -14.21
CA LEU A 39 21.39 29.36 -14.52
C LEU A 39 21.67 29.29 -16.03
N ALA A 40 21.26 28.21 -16.69
CA ALA A 40 21.39 28.05 -18.13
C ALA A 40 20.62 29.14 -18.89
N LEU A 41 19.39 29.42 -18.48
CA LEU A 41 18.55 30.46 -19.07
C LEU A 41 19.16 31.85 -18.87
N SER A 42 19.72 32.12 -17.69
CA SER A 42 20.40 33.39 -17.40
C SER A 42 21.61 33.62 -18.32
N GLN A 43 22.41 32.58 -18.58
CA GLN A 43 23.54 32.65 -19.51
C GLN A 43 23.07 32.89 -20.95
N VAL A 44 22.02 32.19 -21.38
CA VAL A 44 21.42 32.40 -22.71
C VAL A 44 20.90 33.82 -22.87
N ILE A 45 20.12 34.32 -21.90
CA ILE A 45 19.56 35.69 -21.95
C ILE A 45 20.68 36.72 -21.97
N SER A 46 21.71 36.55 -21.14
CA SER A 46 22.84 37.48 -21.08
C SER A 46 23.60 37.53 -22.41
N GLY A 47 23.91 36.36 -23.00
CA GLY A 47 24.58 36.29 -24.29
C GLY A 47 23.75 36.81 -25.46
N LEU A 48 22.42 36.70 -25.40
CA LEU A 48 21.50 37.26 -26.40
C LEU A 48 21.33 38.78 -26.29
N ARG A 49 21.62 39.38 -25.14
CA ARG A 49 21.53 40.84 -24.91
C ARG A 49 22.75 41.60 -25.41
N GLU A 50 23.83 40.92 -25.77
CA GLU A 50 25.00 41.57 -26.35
C GLU A 50 24.69 42.15 -27.75
N PRO A 51 25.30 43.29 -28.14
CA PRO A 51 25.02 43.94 -29.43
C PRO A 51 25.29 43.05 -30.64
N ALA A 52 26.20 42.08 -30.51
CA ALA A 52 26.50 41.04 -31.49
C ALA A 52 26.52 39.69 -30.76
N PRO A 53 25.37 39.01 -30.62
CA PRO A 53 25.29 37.78 -29.85
C PRO A 53 26.23 36.73 -30.45
N ALA A 54 27.10 36.18 -29.61
CA ALA A 54 27.99 35.13 -30.05
C ALA A 54 27.18 33.92 -30.56
N ARG A 55 27.69 33.24 -31.60
CA ARG A 55 27.01 32.11 -32.25
C ARG A 55 26.60 31.01 -31.26
N TRP A 56 27.39 30.80 -30.20
CA TRP A 56 27.08 29.84 -29.15
C TRP A 56 25.82 30.20 -28.36
N ALA A 57 25.55 31.49 -28.10
CA ALA A 57 24.37 31.94 -27.38
C ALA A 57 23.09 31.69 -28.19
N GLN A 58 23.15 31.91 -29.50
CA GLN A 58 22.05 31.60 -30.43
C GLN A 58 21.78 30.09 -30.51
N VAL A 59 22.83 29.27 -30.57
CA VAL A 59 22.70 27.80 -30.58
C VAL A 59 22.10 27.29 -29.27
N HIS A 60 22.56 27.78 -28.12
CA HIS A 60 21.99 27.40 -26.82
C HIS A 60 20.55 27.85 -26.67
N ALA A 61 20.19 29.05 -27.14
CA ALA A 61 18.80 29.53 -27.16
C ALA A 61 17.91 28.63 -28.02
N ALA A 62 18.36 28.26 -29.20
CA ALA A 62 17.64 27.36 -30.09
C ALA A 62 17.47 25.97 -29.44
N ALA A 63 18.53 25.40 -28.86
CA ALA A 63 18.48 24.13 -28.15
C ALA A 63 17.50 24.17 -26.97
N PHE A 64 17.53 25.24 -26.17
CA PHE A 64 16.57 25.45 -25.08
C PHE A 64 15.13 25.54 -25.58
N GLY A 65 14.89 26.30 -26.66
CA GLY A 65 13.58 26.41 -27.28
C GLY A 65 13.05 25.06 -27.78
N VAL A 66 13.90 24.26 -28.42
CA VAL A 66 13.54 22.90 -28.87
C VAL A 66 13.19 22.01 -27.68
N LEU A 67 13.98 22.03 -26.61
CA LEU A 67 13.71 21.24 -25.40
C LEU A 67 12.41 21.68 -24.70
N LEU A 68 12.14 22.99 -24.63
CA LEU A 68 10.92 23.52 -24.07
C LEU A 68 9.70 23.10 -24.90
N ILE A 69 9.78 23.19 -26.23
CA ILE A 69 8.71 22.73 -27.13
C ILE A 69 8.50 21.23 -26.96
N ALA A 70 9.58 20.44 -26.92
CA ALA A 70 9.49 18.99 -26.70
C ALA A 70 8.84 18.66 -25.35
N MET A 71 9.18 19.38 -24.29
CA MET A 71 8.56 19.23 -22.97
C MET A 71 7.07 19.56 -23.03
N LEU A 72 6.68 20.72 -23.57
CA LEU A 72 5.29 21.14 -23.69
C LEU A 72 4.49 20.17 -24.58
N ALA A 73 5.06 19.70 -25.69
CA ALA A 73 4.43 18.71 -26.56
C ALA A 73 4.28 17.35 -25.87
N ALA A 74 5.18 17.02 -24.93
CA ALA A 74 5.09 15.80 -24.14
C ALA A 74 4.02 15.90 -23.03
N THR A 75 3.86 17.07 -22.40
CA THR A 75 3.05 17.25 -21.18
C THR A 75 1.69 17.90 -21.39
N LEU A 76 1.52 18.82 -22.33
CA LEU A 76 0.21 19.47 -22.57
C LEU A 76 -0.89 18.49 -22.99
N PRO A 77 -0.62 17.46 -23.82
CA PRO A 77 -1.64 16.49 -24.17
C PRO A 77 -1.94 15.48 -23.06
N GLU A 78 -1.19 15.48 -21.97
CA GLU A 78 -1.29 14.46 -20.92
C GLU A 78 -2.44 14.80 -19.95
N PRO A 79 -3.56 14.06 -19.98
CA PRO A 79 -4.71 14.35 -19.14
C PRO A 79 -4.43 14.13 -17.65
N ARG A 80 -3.35 13.41 -17.31
CA ARG A 80 -3.01 13.00 -15.94
C ARG A 80 -1.59 13.41 -15.57
N LEU A 81 -1.31 14.71 -15.60
CA LEU A 81 0.04 15.25 -15.39
C LEU A 81 0.71 14.80 -14.08
N PHE A 82 -0.05 14.62 -12.99
CA PHE A 82 0.47 14.13 -11.70
C PHE A 82 0.77 12.63 -11.67
N GLU A 83 0.33 11.89 -12.68
CA GLU A 83 0.58 10.46 -12.90
C GLU A 83 1.60 10.22 -14.01
N PHE A 84 1.92 11.27 -14.75
CA PHE A 84 2.87 11.22 -15.84
C PHE A 84 4.28 11.07 -15.30
N HIS A 85 4.92 9.96 -15.65
CA HIS A 85 6.32 9.72 -15.32
C HIS A 85 7.20 10.17 -16.48
N ASN A 86 7.17 9.41 -17.58
CA ASN A 86 7.72 9.81 -18.88
C ASN A 86 7.16 8.88 -19.97
N ARG A 87 7.27 9.28 -21.24
CA ARG A 87 6.77 8.47 -22.36
C ARG A 87 7.55 7.16 -22.61
N LEU A 88 8.82 7.08 -22.22
CA LEU A 88 9.62 5.86 -22.39
C LEU A 88 9.15 4.74 -21.44
N ALA A 89 8.67 5.11 -20.25
CA ALA A 89 8.00 4.21 -19.31
C ALA A 89 6.50 4.05 -19.61
N GLY A 90 6.03 4.53 -20.76
CA GLY A 90 4.65 4.38 -21.23
C GLY A 90 3.63 5.37 -20.65
N GLY A 91 4.09 6.54 -20.16
CA GLY A 91 3.22 7.65 -19.76
C GLY A 91 2.30 7.31 -18.58
N SER A 92 1.18 8.03 -18.45
CA SER A 92 0.17 7.75 -17.41
C SER A 92 -0.51 6.37 -17.56
N GLU A 93 -0.45 5.79 -18.76
CA GLU A 93 -1.10 4.52 -19.07
C GLU A 93 -0.33 3.30 -18.52
N ASN A 94 1.00 3.29 -18.62
CA ASN A 94 1.82 2.10 -18.32
C ASN A 94 2.92 2.32 -17.29
N ALA A 95 3.15 3.55 -16.80
CA ALA A 95 4.22 3.81 -15.84
C ALA A 95 4.07 3.04 -14.51
N TRP A 96 2.84 2.69 -14.13
CA TRP A 96 2.56 1.88 -12.93
C TRP A 96 3.26 0.52 -12.95
N ARG A 97 3.64 0.00 -14.13
CA ARG A 97 4.40 -1.24 -14.27
C ARG A 97 5.83 -1.15 -13.72
N TYR A 98 6.35 0.07 -13.60
CA TYR A 98 7.72 0.35 -13.22
C TYR A 98 7.83 1.12 -11.92
N PHE A 99 6.78 1.84 -11.51
CA PHE A 99 6.77 2.70 -10.33
C PHE A 99 5.48 2.55 -9.53
N GLY A 100 5.60 2.40 -8.21
CA GLY A 100 4.48 2.57 -7.27
C GLY A 100 4.32 4.05 -6.90
N ASN A 101 3.11 4.62 -6.99
CA ASN A 101 2.85 6.03 -6.71
C ASN A 101 1.82 6.23 -5.59
N GLU A 102 2.29 6.24 -4.34
CA GLU A 102 1.44 6.49 -3.16
C GLU A 102 0.75 7.87 -3.19
N GLY A 103 1.30 8.83 -3.93
CA GLY A 103 0.71 10.17 -4.05
C GLY A 103 -0.70 10.12 -4.63
N LEU A 104 -0.95 9.14 -5.50
CA LEU A 104 -2.24 8.90 -6.15
C LEU A 104 -3.17 8.05 -5.30
N ASP A 105 -2.63 7.15 -4.49
CA ASP A 105 -3.36 6.35 -3.51
C ASP A 105 -4.00 7.22 -2.41
N MET A 106 -3.53 8.46 -2.23
CA MET A 106 -4.05 9.44 -1.25
C MET A 106 -5.23 10.29 -1.77
N GLY A 107 -6.03 9.78 -2.71
CA GLY A 107 -7.33 10.37 -3.04
C GLY A 107 -7.31 11.51 -4.06
N GLN A 108 -6.21 11.71 -4.80
CA GLN A 108 -6.15 12.74 -5.85
C GLN A 108 -7.19 12.53 -6.97
N ARG A 109 -7.59 11.27 -7.21
CA ARG A 109 -8.60 10.88 -8.22
C ARG A 109 -9.94 10.50 -7.60
N PHE A 110 -10.16 10.87 -6.34
CA PHE A 110 -11.35 10.47 -5.60
C PHE A 110 -12.66 10.94 -6.27
N HIS A 111 -12.65 12.11 -6.91
CA HIS A 111 -13.82 12.65 -7.61
C HIS A 111 -14.28 11.77 -8.78
N GLU A 112 -13.37 11.15 -9.53
CA GLU A 112 -13.70 10.23 -10.61
C GLU A 112 -14.20 8.89 -10.08
N ILE A 113 -13.58 8.36 -9.02
CA ILE A 113 -14.05 7.16 -8.33
C ILE A 113 -15.46 7.41 -7.77
N ARG A 114 -15.71 8.60 -7.22
CA ARG A 114 -17.03 9.01 -6.74
C ARG A 114 -18.05 9.11 -7.87
N ALA A 115 -17.70 9.70 -9.01
CA ALA A 115 -18.58 9.77 -10.16
C ALA A 115 -18.97 8.38 -10.66
N PHE A 116 -17.99 7.47 -10.82
CA PHE A 116 -18.24 6.08 -11.18
C PHE A 116 -19.12 5.37 -10.14
N HIS A 117 -18.86 5.59 -8.85
CA HIS A 117 -19.68 5.05 -7.77
C HIS A 117 -21.14 5.50 -7.88
N ASP A 118 -21.37 6.80 -8.08
CA ASP A 118 -22.72 7.36 -8.11
C ASP A 118 -23.50 6.92 -9.35
N GLU A 119 -22.83 6.75 -10.48
CA GLU A 119 -23.44 6.34 -11.74
C GLU A 119 -23.68 4.83 -11.81
N ILE A 120 -22.68 4.02 -11.43
CA ILE A 120 -22.67 2.58 -11.68
C ILE A 120 -22.96 1.78 -10.41
N ILE A 121 -22.32 2.13 -9.29
CA ILE A 121 -22.40 1.34 -8.06
C ILE A 121 -23.72 1.57 -7.33
N LEU A 122 -24.18 2.83 -7.20
CA LEU A 122 -25.44 3.12 -6.51
C LEU A 122 -26.67 2.54 -7.22
N ALA A 123 -26.62 2.44 -8.55
CA ALA A 123 -27.68 1.84 -9.35
C ALA A 123 -27.57 0.31 -9.43
N GLY A 124 -26.40 -0.26 -9.11
CA GLY A 124 -26.13 -1.69 -9.17
C GLY A 124 -26.55 -2.45 -7.92
N GLU A 125 -26.72 -3.77 -8.07
CA GLU A 125 -27.04 -4.69 -6.96
C GLU A 125 -25.80 -5.32 -6.34
N LEU A 126 -24.67 -5.30 -7.05
CA LEU A 126 -23.44 -5.92 -6.61
C LEU A 126 -22.69 -5.04 -5.59
N PRO A 127 -22.05 -5.64 -4.58
CA PRO A 127 -21.24 -4.90 -3.61
C PRO A 127 -20.02 -4.26 -4.26
N PHE A 128 -19.58 -3.16 -3.68
CA PHE A 128 -18.34 -2.48 -4.03
C PHE A 128 -17.31 -2.70 -2.92
N PHE A 129 -16.29 -3.50 -3.19
CA PHE A 129 -15.21 -3.81 -2.27
C PHE A 129 -14.04 -2.85 -2.46
N GLY A 130 -13.50 -2.35 -1.36
CA GLY A 130 -12.34 -1.46 -1.36
C GLY A 130 -12.04 -0.93 0.04
N GLY A 131 -10.80 -0.49 0.25
CA GLY A 131 -10.38 0.05 1.54
C GLY A 131 -11.27 1.22 1.99
N ARG A 132 -11.78 1.15 3.23
CA ARG A 132 -12.52 2.24 3.84
C ARG A 132 -11.55 3.30 4.37
N SER A 133 -11.72 4.53 3.90
CA SER A 133 -11.03 5.71 4.40
C SER A 133 -12.05 6.74 4.90
N ARG A 134 -11.63 7.64 5.80
CA ARG A 134 -12.48 8.75 6.26
C ARG A 134 -13.02 9.58 5.08
N GLN A 135 -12.24 9.71 4.00
CA GLN A 135 -12.67 10.38 2.78
C GLN A 135 -13.82 9.63 2.09
N SER A 136 -13.69 8.30 1.94
CA SER A 136 -14.75 7.48 1.33
C SER A 136 -16.03 7.47 2.16
N GLU A 137 -15.90 7.40 3.49
CA GLU A 137 -17.02 7.40 4.43
C GLU A 137 -17.72 8.76 4.47
N GLY A 138 -16.95 9.86 4.58
CA GLY A 138 -17.49 11.22 4.60
C GLY A 138 -18.20 11.62 3.31
N ALA A 139 -17.81 11.01 2.18
CA ALA A 139 -18.51 11.18 0.91
C ALA A 139 -19.68 10.20 0.73
N GLY A 140 -19.87 9.22 1.63
CA GLY A 140 -20.92 8.23 1.52
C GLY A 140 -20.73 7.25 0.35
N LEU A 141 -19.49 6.82 0.07
CA LEU A 141 -19.30 5.66 -0.81
C LEU A 141 -19.73 4.40 -0.05
N ARG A 142 -20.43 3.49 -0.73
CA ARG A 142 -20.86 2.19 -0.18
C ARG A 142 -19.76 1.13 -0.34
N ASN A 143 -18.52 1.49 -0.02
CA ASN A 143 -17.40 0.56 -0.05
C ASN A 143 -17.41 -0.37 1.16
N ARG A 144 -17.24 -1.66 0.90
CA ARG A 144 -17.23 -2.73 1.89
C ARG A 144 -15.82 -3.30 2.01
N ASN A 145 -15.47 -3.70 3.23
CA ASN A 145 -14.34 -4.60 3.40
C ASN A 145 -14.75 -6.00 2.93
N LEU A 146 -13.78 -6.86 2.65
CA LEU A 146 -14.05 -8.28 2.33
C LEU A 146 -14.73 -8.99 3.52
N VAL A 147 -14.34 -8.63 4.74
CA VAL A 147 -14.98 -9.09 5.97
C VAL A 147 -15.40 -7.91 6.83
N GLU A 148 -16.68 -7.85 7.19
CA GLU A 148 -17.25 -6.80 8.05
C GLU A 148 -17.44 -7.25 9.51
N SER A 149 -17.47 -8.57 9.75
CA SER A 149 -17.78 -9.16 11.03
C SER A 149 -16.96 -10.42 11.29
N LEU A 150 -16.59 -10.65 12.56
CA LEU A 150 -15.98 -11.93 12.97
C LEU A 150 -16.97 -13.10 12.89
N TYR A 151 -18.25 -12.87 12.64
CA TYR A 151 -19.24 -13.92 12.41
C TYR A 151 -19.38 -14.32 10.94
N ASP A 152 -18.58 -13.73 10.04
CA ASP A 152 -18.55 -14.07 8.62
C ASP A 152 -18.24 -15.56 8.39
N ASP A 153 -19.08 -16.24 7.61
CA ASP A 153 -19.02 -17.66 7.32
C ASP A 153 -18.55 -17.98 5.88
N ASN A 154 -18.12 -16.96 5.13
CA ASN A 154 -17.58 -17.12 3.78
C ASN A 154 -16.14 -17.67 3.81
N VAL A 155 -15.95 -18.83 4.45
CA VAL A 155 -14.64 -19.44 4.71
C VAL A 155 -13.82 -19.67 3.44
N ASP A 156 -14.49 -19.87 2.31
CA ASP A 156 -13.86 -20.09 1.00
C ASP A 156 -13.27 -18.80 0.40
N GLY A 157 -13.58 -17.63 0.97
CA GLY A 157 -13.07 -16.33 0.51
C GLY A 157 -13.59 -15.97 -0.89
N ILE A 158 -14.82 -16.34 -1.18
CA ILE A 158 -15.46 -16.08 -2.49
C ILE A 158 -16.16 -14.74 -2.44
N TYR A 159 -15.81 -13.82 -3.34
CA TYR A 159 -16.43 -12.52 -3.43
C TYR A 159 -16.86 -12.23 -4.85
N GLU A 160 -18.09 -11.75 -5.02
CA GLU A 160 -18.62 -11.29 -6.30
C GLU A 160 -19.02 -9.83 -6.19
N GLY A 161 -18.50 -8.99 -7.08
CA GLY A 161 -18.83 -7.59 -7.13
C GLY A 161 -17.84 -6.72 -7.87
N TYR A 162 -17.72 -5.48 -7.43
CA TYR A 162 -16.79 -4.48 -7.94
C TYR A 162 -15.63 -4.32 -6.97
N PHE A 163 -14.39 -4.35 -7.44
CA PHE A 163 -13.18 -4.28 -6.62
C PHE A 163 -12.37 -3.04 -6.98
N LEU A 164 -12.30 -2.08 -6.07
CA LEU A 164 -11.41 -0.92 -6.19
C LEU A 164 -10.01 -1.34 -5.75
N VAL A 165 -9.08 -1.42 -6.70
CA VAL A 165 -7.71 -1.84 -6.44
C VAL A 165 -6.70 -0.92 -7.11
N GLY A 166 -5.50 -0.85 -6.55
CA GLY A 166 -4.38 -0.11 -7.14
C GLY A 166 -3.76 -0.92 -8.28
N MET A 167 -3.22 -0.25 -9.29
CA MET A 167 -2.63 -0.90 -10.46
C MET A 167 -1.44 -1.79 -10.10
N SER A 168 -0.72 -1.53 -8.99
CA SER A 168 0.32 -2.44 -8.47
C SER A 168 -0.19 -3.84 -8.15
N ALA A 169 -1.47 -3.99 -7.83
CA ALA A 169 -2.07 -5.30 -7.60
C ALA A 169 -2.00 -6.18 -8.86
N LEU A 170 -1.88 -5.59 -10.06
CA LEU A 170 -1.71 -6.32 -11.31
C LEU A 170 -0.26 -6.71 -11.62
N LEU A 171 0.67 -6.50 -10.68
CA LEU A 171 2.05 -6.94 -10.82
C LEU A 171 2.27 -8.26 -10.06
N PRO A 172 2.97 -9.24 -10.65
CA PRO A 172 3.28 -10.49 -9.98
C PRO A 172 4.29 -10.25 -8.86
N TRP A 173 4.01 -10.76 -7.66
CA TRP A 173 4.91 -10.67 -6.50
C TRP A 173 5.25 -12.08 -6.00
N PRO A 174 6.19 -12.80 -6.67
CA PRO A 174 6.46 -14.21 -6.38
C PRO A 174 6.92 -14.48 -4.95
N ALA A 175 7.64 -13.55 -4.31
CA ALA A 175 8.05 -13.66 -2.91
C ALA A 175 6.86 -13.76 -1.93
N TRP A 176 5.68 -13.33 -2.38
CA TRP A 176 4.42 -13.36 -1.65
C TRP A 176 3.43 -14.38 -2.21
N ASN A 177 3.84 -15.26 -3.14
CA ASN A 177 2.96 -16.17 -3.86
C ASN A 177 1.72 -15.43 -4.41
N TRP A 178 1.95 -14.27 -5.01
CA TRP A 178 0.93 -13.44 -5.61
C TRP A 178 1.06 -13.47 -7.13
N ASP A 179 0.01 -13.95 -7.77
CA ASP A 179 -0.14 -13.97 -9.22
C ASP A 179 -1.48 -13.33 -9.60
N PRO A 180 -1.46 -12.10 -10.16
CA PRO A 180 -2.67 -11.37 -10.51
C PRO A 180 -3.47 -12.03 -11.63
N ASP A 181 -2.81 -12.75 -12.54
CA ASP A 181 -3.49 -13.38 -13.67
C ASP A 181 -4.40 -14.52 -13.19
N THR A 182 -3.95 -15.26 -12.18
CA THR A 182 -4.76 -16.27 -11.49
C THR A 182 -5.84 -15.62 -10.62
N PHE A 183 -5.48 -14.60 -9.82
CA PHE A 183 -6.40 -13.98 -8.87
C PHE A 183 -7.57 -13.24 -9.55
N TYR A 184 -7.29 -12.51 -10.62
CA TYR A 184 -8.26 -11.68 -11.34
C TYR A 184 -8.82 -12.36 -12.60
N ALA A 185 -8.59 -13.66 -12.79
CA ALA A 185 -9.00 -14.41 -13.98
C ALA A 185 -10.50 -14.27 -14.33
N GLU A 186 -11.36 -14.21 -13.30
CA GLU A 186 -12.82 -14.10 -13.42
C GLU A 186 -13.32 -12.66 -13.23
N THR A 187 -12.46 -11.67 -13.49
CA THR A 187 -12.82 -10.26 -13.41
C THR A 187 -12.41 -9.50 -14.66
N GLU A 188 -13.14 -8.44 -14.99
CA GLU A 188 -12.80 -7.52 -16.08
C GLU A 188 -12.60 -6.10 -15.54
N GLU A 189 -11.71 -5.32 -16.16
CA GLU A 189 -11.60 -3.89 -15.85
C GLU A 189 -12.80 -3.14 -16.43
N VAL A 190 -13.58 -2.48 -15.57
CA VAL A 190 -14.77 -1.71 -15.98
C VAL A 190 -14.55 -0.20 -15.89
N PHE A 191 -13.54 0.24 -15.15
CA PHE A 191 -13.23 1.64 -14.96
C PHE A 191 -11.79 1.83 -14.49
N ARG A 192 -11.14 2.89 -14.97
CA ARG A 192 -9.76 3.23 -14.56
C ARG A 192 -9.58 4.73 -14.34
N ALA A 193 -9.29 5.09 -13.09
CA ALA A 193 -8.89 6.42 -12.65
C ALA A 193 -7.40 6.42 -12.31
N GLY A 194 -6.58 6.37 -13.35
CA GLY A 194 -5.13 6.49 -13.21
C GLY A 194 -4.46 5.24 -12.65
N TYR A 195 -3.89 5.38 -11.44
CA TYR A 195 -3.30 4.30 -10.66
C TYR A 195 -4.33 3.47 -9.88
N MET A 196 -5.58 3.92 -9.83
CA MET A 196 -6.69 3.15 -9.29
C MET A 196 -7.56 2.64 -10.42
N HIS A 197 -8.06 1.41 -10.29
CA HIS A 197 -9.05 0.89 -11.20
C HIS A 197 -10.13 0.08 -10.47
N VAL A 198 -11.24 -0.12 -11.15
CA VAL A 198 -12.33 -0.96 -10.67
C VAL A 198 -12.43 -2.15 -11.60
N ARG A 199 -12.37 -3.34 -11.01
CA ARG A 199 -12.63 -4.60 -11.69
C ARG A 199 -14.00 -5.14 -11.28
N LYS A 200 -14.74 -5.74 -12.19
CA LYS A 200 -16.03 -6.39 -11.91
C LYS A 200 -15.90 -7.88 -12.13
N GLY A 201 -16.45 -8.69 -11.23
CA GLY A 201 -16.56 -10.14 -11.43
C GLY A 201 -16.46 -10.89 -10.12
N ARG A 202 -15.82 -12.06 -10.18
CA ARG A 202 -15.65 -12.96 -9.04
C ARG A 202 -14.18 -13.12 -8.71
N ILE A 203 -13.85 -13.12 -7.42
CA ILE A 203 -12.54 -13.52 -6.90
C ILE A 203 -12.72 -14.64 -5.88
N THR A 204 -11.74 -15.52 -5.79
CA THR A 204 -11.64 -16.53 -4.74
C THR A 204 -10.29 -16.36 -4.07
N ASP A 205 -10.28 -15.78 -2.86
CA ASP A 205 -9.05 -15.59 -2.10
C ASP A 205 -9.24 -15.76 -0.59
N PRO A 206 -9.03 -16.99 -0.08
CA PRO A 206 -9.01 -17.23 1.36
C PRO A 206 -7.88 -16.47 2.08
N ARG A 207 -6.80 -16.06 1.39
CA ARG A 207 -5.72 -15.27 1.99
C ARG A 207 -6.12 -13.81 2.18
N ALA A 208 -6.72 -13.15 1.19
CA ALA A 208 -7.27 -11.80 1.36
C ALA A 208 -8.36 -11.79 2.44
N ARG A 209 -9.19 -12.85 2.50
CA ARG A 209 -10.14 -13.01 3.59
C ARG A 209 -9.43 -13.11 4.95
N ALA A 210 -8.43 -13.98 5.10
CA ALA A 210 -7.65 -14.10 6.34
C ALA A 210 -7.04 -12.75 6.76
N ASN A 211 -6.50 -11.97 5.83
CA ASN A 211 -6.00 -10.63 6.11
C ASN A 211 -7.11 -9.66 6.58
N SER A 212 -8.31 -9.75 5.98
CA SER A 212 -9.46 -8.96 6.40
C SER A 212 -9.96 -9.37 7.80
N ILE A 213 -9.96 -10.66 8.14
CA ILE A 213 -10.25 -11.16 9.49
C ILE A 213 -9.23 -10.61 10.49
N ALA A 214 -7.94 -10.61 10.14
CA ALA A 214 -6.88 -10.09 11.02
C ALA A 214 -7.11 -8.61 11.38
N SER A 215 -7.46 -7.78 10.40
CA SER A 215 -7.83 -6.37 10.66
C SER A 215 -9.08 -6.27 11.53
N ARG A 216 -10.09 -7.12 11.30
CA ARG A 216 -11.33 -7.09 12.08
C ARG A 216 -11.12 -7.55 13.53
N LEU A 217 -10.25 -8.55 13.74
CA LEU A 217 -9.83 -9.01 15.07
C LEU A 217 -9.18 -7.88 15.86
N PHE A 218 -8.29 -7.14 15.21
CA PHE A 218 -7.65 -5.99 15.85
C PHE A 218 -8.69 -4.94 16.29
N ASP A 219 -9.63 -4.59 15.41
CA ASP A 219 -10.71 -3.65 15.76
C ASP A 219 -11.58 -4.17 16.91
N TYR A 220 -11.93 -5.46 16.88
CA TYR A 220 -12.72 -6.11 17.91
C TYR A 220 -12.03 -6.03 19.28
N ILE A 221 -10.75 -6.42 19.35
CA ILE A 221 -9.98 -6.46 20.60
C ILE A 221 -9.71 -5.04 21.12
N TYR A 222 -9.26 -4.13 20.26
CA TYR A 222 -8.65 -2.88 20.70
C TYR A 222 -9.53 -1.64 20.58
N LYS A 223 -10.53 -1.65 19.69
CA LYS A 223 -11.43 -0.50 19.49
C LYS A 223 -12.80 -0.75 20.11
N GLU A 224 -13.28 -1.97 20.03
CA GLU A 224 -14.62 -2.36 20.49
C GLU A 224 -14.63 -2.96 21.90
N ASN A 225 -13.45 -3.24 22.48
CA ASN A 225 -13.28 -3.91 23.78
C ASN A 225 -13.96 -5.28 23.83
N GLY A 226 -13.88 -6.04 22.75
CA GLY A 226 -14.42 -7.39 22.67
C GLY A 226 -13.78 -8.36 23.68
N ASP A 227 -14.58 -9.27 24.21
CA ASP A 227 -14.21 -10.20 25.28
C ASP A 227 -14.56 -11.68 24.99
N ASP A 228 -15.18 -11.99 23.85
CA ASP A 228 -15.31 -13.36 23.34
C ASP A 228 -13.94 -13.90 22.84
N TRP A 229 -13.14 -14.40 23.78
CA TRP A 229 -11.80 -14.94 23.49
C TRP A 229 -11.84 -16.27 22.74
N GLU A 230 -12.93 -17.04 22.83
CA GLU A 230 -13.09 -18.26 22.03
C GLU A 230 -13.27 -17.92 20.55
N MET A 231 -14.03 -16.86 20.24
CA MET A 231 -14.11 -16.31 18.89
C MET A 231 -12.74 -15.82 18.39
N VAL A 232 -11.99 -15.10 19.24
CA VAL A 232 -10.64 -14.64 18.89
C VAL A 232 -9.71 -15.80 18.56
N ILE A 233 -9.74 -16.88 19.34
CA ILE A 233 -8.95 -18.10 19.07
C ILE A 233 -9.35 -18.71 17.72
N ARG A 234 -10.65 -18.91 17.50
CA ARG A 234 -11.17 -19.51 16.26
C ARG A 234 -10.73 -18.73 15.03
N ARG A 235 -10.91 -17.41 15.06
CA ARG A 235 -10.54 -16.52 13.95
C ARG A 235 -9.04 -16.30 13.85
N GLY A 236 -8.31 -16.30 14.96
CA GLY A 236 -6.84 -16.26 14.98
C GLY A 236 -6.22 -17.47 14.29
N ASN A 237 -6.73 -18.67 14.55
CA ASN A 237 -6.31 -19.89 13.86
C ASN A 237 -6.58 -19.81 12.35
N GLU A 238 -7.74 -19.28 11.95
CA GLU A 238 -8.08 -19.05 10.55
C GLU A 238 -7.14 -18.04 9.88
N VAL A 239 -6.80 -16.94 10.56
CA VAL A 239 -5.80 -15.97 10.09
C VAL A 239 -4.46 -16.65 9.86
N LEU A 240 -3.99 -17.46 10.81
CA LEU A 240 -2.69 -18.13 10.72
C LEU A 240 -2.67 -19.25 9.68
N ALA A 241 -3.82 -19.88 9.39
CA ALA A 241 -3.93 -20.85 8.30
C ALA A 241 -3.78 -20.18 6.92
N GLY A 242 -4.40 -19.01 6.71
CA GLY A 242 -4.32 -18.27 5.44
C GLY A 242 -3.05 -17.42 5.30
N ASN A 243 -2.59 -16.84 6.40
CA ASN A 243 -1.40 -15.99 6.48
C ASN A 243 -0.59 -16.26 7.76
N PRO A 244 0.25 -17.30 7.77
CA PRO A 244 1.04 -17.70 8.93
C PRO A 244 2.15 -16.68 9.30
N ARG A 245 2.37 -15.66 8.45
CA ARG A 245 3.41 -14.63 8.62
C ARG A 245 2.96 -13.51 9.56
N THR A 246 1.70 -13.47 9.94
CA THR A 246 1.12 -12.35 10.70
C THR A 246 1.56 -12.39 12.16
N VAL A 247 2.52 -11.53 12.54
CA VAL A 247 3.01 -11.36 13.93
C VAL A 247 1.85 -11.15 14.91
N ALA A 248 0.92 -10.26 14.56
CA ALA A 248 -0.27 -9.97 15.36
C ALA A 248 -1.11 -11.23 15.64
N GLY A 249 -1.27 -12.09 14.63
CA GLY A 249 -2.10 -13.30 14.73
C GLY A 249 -1.56 -14.27 15.78
N HIS A 250 -0.25 -14.50 15.80
CA HIS A 250 0.36 -15.39 16.80
C HIS A 250 0.29 -14.82 18.22
N ILE A 251 0.62 -13.53 18.38
CA ILE A 251 0.58 -12.87 19.70
C ILE A 251 -0.85 -12.83 20.24
N GLU A 252 -1.83 -12.45 19.43
CA GLU A 252 -3.23 -12.39 19.89
C GLU A 252 -3.82 -13.76 20.20
N LEU A 253 -3.40 -14.81 19.49
CA LEU A 253 -3.81 -16.18 19.82
C LEU A 253 -3.29 -16.58 21.22
N GLY A 254 -2.02 -16.35 21.52
CA GLY A 254 -1.45 -16.61 22.85
C GLY A 254 -2.11 -15.76 23.94
N ASN A 255 -2.36 -14.49 23.66
CA ASN A 255 -3.09 -13.56 24.53
C ASN A 255 -4.52 -14.00 24.84
N ALA A 256 -5.24 -14.55 23.87
CA ALA A 256 -6.60 -15.05 24.07
C ALA A 256 -6.60 -16.28 25.00
N HIS A 257 -5.66 -17.21 24.79
CA HIS A 257 -5.47 -18.35 25.68
C HIS A 257 -5.10 -17.93 27.12
N ILE A 258 -4.26 -16.89 27.28
CA ILE A 258 -3.96 -16.34 28.62
C ILE A 258 -5.24 -15.88 29.33
N ARG A 259 -6.12 -15.17 28.63
CA ARG A 259 -7.37 -14.65 29.21
C ARG A 259 -8.39 -15.75 29.56
N LEU A 260 -8.32 -16.89 28.88
CA LEU A 260 -9.12 -18.07 29.20
C LEU A 260 -8.49 -18.99 30.26
N GLY A 261 -7.32 -18.66 30.80
CA GLY A 261 -6.64 -19.52 31.77
C GLY A 261 -5.96 -20.75 31.15
N GLN A 262 -5.81 -20.79 29.83
CA GLN A 262 -5.32 -21.93 29.05
C GLN A 262 -3.79 -21.83 28.89
N ARG A 263 -3.06 -22.28 29.91
CA ARG A 263 -1.59 -22.10 30.00
C ARG A 263 -0.83 -22.81 28.90
N ASP A 264 -1.14 -24.08 28.65
CA ASP A 264 -0.36 -24.89 27.72
C ASP A 264 -0.62 -24.46 26.27
N GLU A 265 -1.86 -24.09 25.95
CA GLU A 265 -2.25 -23.52 24.66
C GLU A 265 -1.63 -22.13 24.43
N ALA A 266 -1.55 -21.28 25.46
CA ALA A 266 -0.85 -20.01 25.37
C ALA A 266 0.64 -20.19 25.04
N LEU A 267 1.30 -21.12 25.74
CA LEU A 267 2.70 -21.48 25.45
C LEU A 267 2.87 -22.03 24.04
N ALA A 268 1.97 -22.90 23.59
CA ALA A 268 2.00 -23.45 22.24
C ALA A 268 1.89 -22.36 21.17
N ALA A 269 0.96 -21.41 21.33
CA ALA A 269 0.79 -20.30 20.40
C ALA A 269 2.02 -19.37 20.36
N TYR A 270 2.59 -19.00 21.51
CA TYR A 270 3.80 -18.16 21.54
C TYR A 270 5.03 -18.89 21.00
N ARG A 271 5.18 -20.19 21.24
CA ARG A 271 6.29 -20.97 20.67
C ARG A 271 6.16 -21.10 19.16
N ALA A 272 4.96 -21.31 18.64
CA ALA A 272 4.72 -21.34 17.19
C ALA A 272 5.21 -20.05 16.49
N PHE A 273 5.10 -18.90 17.15
CA PHE A 273 5.69 -17.64 16.65
C PHE A 273 7.22 -17.67 16.59
N VAL A 274 7.87 -18.14 17.65
CA VAL A 274 9.33 -18.12 17.79
C VAL A 274 10.00 -19.18 16.92
N ASP A 275 9.34 -20.33 16.76
CA ASP A 275 9.91 -21.52 16.12
C ASP A 275 9.63 -21.58 14.61
N GLN A 276 8.70 -20.76 14.08
CA GLN A 276 8.44 -20.73 12.64
C GLN A 276 9.65 -20.22 11.85
N THR A 277 9.83 -20.77 10.64
CA THR A 277 10.93 -20.42 9.73
C THR A 277 10.43 -19.84 8.40
N LEU A 278 9.13 -19.54 8.31
CA LEU A 278 8.48 -19.07 7.09
C LEU A 278 8.88 -17.64 6.73
N VAL A 279 9.13 -16.80 7.73
CA VAL A 279 9.65 -15.44 7.55
C VAL A 279 10.69 -15.09 8.62
N PRO A 280 11.73 -14.32 8.27
CA PRO A 280 12.59 -13.69 9.25
C PRO A 280 11.75 -12.76 10.14
N MET A 281 11.82 -12.98 11.45
CA MET A 281 11.18 -12.12 12.44
C MET A 281 12.19 -11.13 13.00
N ASP A 282 11.69 -9.96 13.40
CA ASP A 282 12.51 -8.98 14.12
C ASP A 282 13.03 -9.61 15.42
N PRO A 283 14.36 -9.68 15.63
CA PRO A 283 14.96 -10.24 16.84
C PRO A 283 14.40 -9.62 18.13
N ALA A 284 14.10 -8.31 18.12
CA ALA A 284 13.55 -7.63 19.30
C ALA A 284 12.15 -8.15 19.64
N ILE A 285 11.30 -8.39 18.63
CA ILE A 285 9.96 -8.95 18.85
C ILE A 285 10.07 -10.40 19.34
N VAL A 286 10.98 -11.19 18.75
CA VAL A 286 11.23 -12.57 19.19
C VAL A 286 11.66 -12.61 20.65
N ASP A 287 12.54 -11.72 21.07
CA ASP A 287 13.02 -11.67 22.45
C ASP A 287 11.92 -11.26 23.43
N LEU A 288 11.00 -10.36 23.04
CA LEU A 288 9.82 -10.03 23.84
C LEU A 288 8.90 -11.25 24.01
N VAL A 289 8.66 -12.02 22.95
CA VAL A 289 7.83 -13.23 23.03
C VAL A 289 8.51 -14.31 23.88
N ARG A 290 9.84 -14.49 23.77
CA ARG A 290 10.61 -15.40 24.64
C ARG A 290 10.54 -15.02 26.11
N GLN A 291 10.59 -13.72 26.43
CA GLN A 291 10.41 -13.25 27.81
C GLN A 291 9.01 -13.57 28.32
N GLN A 292 7.98 -13.42 27.50
CA GLN A 292 6.61 -13.79 27.87
C GLN A 292 6.47 -15.30 28.10
N ILE A 293 7.07 -16.13 27.23
CA ILE A 293 7.14 -17.60 27.42
C ILE A 293 7.79 -17.93 28.76
N ALA A 294 8.97 -17.36 29.05
CA ALA A 294 9.70 -17.60 30.29
C ALA A 294 8.89 -17.19 31.54
N ARG A 295 8.13 -16.09 31.47
CA ARG A 295 7.23 -15.67 32.56
C ARG A 295 6.12 -16.68 32.82
N ILE A 296 5.53 -17.25 31.76
CA ILE A 296 4.47 -18.26 31.86
C ILE A 296 5.05 -19.59 32.40
N GLU A 297 6.23 -19.98 31.94
CA GLU A 297 6.92 -21.19 32.38
C GLU A 297 7.32 -21.14 33.86
N ALA A 298 7.81 -19.98 34.32
CA ALA A 298 8.23 -19.76 35.71
C ALA A 298 7.06 -19.71 36.71
N SER A 299 5.81 -19.63 36.23
CA SER A 299 4.62 -19.60 37.08
C SER A 299 3.83 -20.90 36.98
N GLU A 300 3.36 -21.39 38.13
CA GLU A 300 2.46 -22.55 38.22
C GLU A 300 1.06 -22.23 37.69
N THR A 301 0.64 -20.96 37.74
CA THR A 301 -0.67 -20.50 37.29
C THR A 301 -0.55 -19.25 36.42
N LEU A 302 -1.59 -18.93 35.64
CA LEU A 302 -1.63 -17.67 34.89
C LEU A 302 -2.05 -16.45 35.73
N ASN A 303 -2.31 -16.63 37.04
CA ASN A 303 -2.70 -15.54 37.91
C ASN A 303 -1.59 -14.47 37.97
N GLY A 304 -1.93 -13.23 37.62
CA GLY A 304 -0.99 -12.11 37.56
C GLY A 304 -0.14 -12.04 36.29
N ILE A 305 -0.29 -12.99 35.36
CA ILE A 305 0.32 -12.92 34.02
C ILE A 305 -0.65 -12.24 33.09
N GLY A 306 -0.40 -10.95 32.82
CA GLY A 306 -1.16 -10.20 31.83
C GLY A 306 -0.84 -10.62 30.38
N PRO A 307 -1.75 -10.33 29.43
CA PRO A 307 -1.48 -10.48 28.00
C PRO A 307 -0.31 -9.59 27.57
N MET A 308 0.43 -10.05 26.56
CA MET A 308 1.49 -9.29 25.92
C MET A 308 0.88 -8.17 25.08
N ARG A 309 1.38 -6.93 25.24
CA ARG A 309 1.00 -5.82 24.36
C ARG A 309 1.65 -6.01 22.98
N LEU A 310 0.92 -5.71 21.91
CA LEU A 310 1.51 -5.73 20.57
C LEU A 310 2.63 -4.68 20.44
N PRO A 311 3.83 -5.05 19.97
CA PRO A 311 4.97 -4.13 19.89
C PRO A 311 4.78 -2.91 18.96
N PHE A 312 3.82 -2.98 18.04
CA PHE A 312 3.53 -1.94 17.05
C PHE A 312 2.30 -1.07 17.43
N LEU A 313 1.81 -1.18 18.66
CA LEU A 313 0.76 -0.34 19.25
C LEU A 313 1.32 0.84 20.08
N GLU A 314 2.56 1.25 19.81
CA GLU A 314 3.22 2.41 20.42
C GLU A 314 2.98 3.70 19.64
#